data_AF-A0A1G3C792-F1
#
_entry.id   AF-A0A1G3C792-F1
#
_cell.length_a   1.000
_cell.length_b   1.000
_cell.length_c   1.000
_cell.angle_alpha   90.00
_cell.angle_beta   90.00
_cell.angle_gamma   90.00
#
_symmetry.space_group_name_H-M   'P 1'
#
loop_
_entity.id
_entity.type
_entity.pdbx_description
1 polymer ?
#
loop_
_entity_poly.entity_id
_entity_poly.type
_entity_poly.pdbx_seq_one_letter_code
_entity_poly.pdbx_strand_id
1 'polypeptide(L)'
;MADNGGLSTLERNSLIVTVVMVVLLSVLAWASAHYNWLLWLAASVGALGGLVHEIAQSGGKIVFFQKHDDGMYLGSVAGMILGAVAGLLVVRGHLTGSVVNVSDIQLSYEIFFAGLALKGVAEAAGGNIASKEPPPK
;
A
#
# COMPACT_ATOMS: atom_id res chain seq x y z
N MET A 1 39.31 -6.96 4.82
CA MET A 1 38.30 -8.02 4.73
C MET A 1 37.18 -7.45 3.87
N ALA A 2 36.97 -8.01 2.68
CA ALA A 2 35.98 -7.51 1.74
C ALA A 2 34.58 -7.79 2.31
N ASP A 3 33.83 -6.73 2.56
CA ASP A 3 32.42 -6.82 2.90
C ASP A 3 31.69 -7.25 1.62
N ASN A 4 31.30 -8.53 1.54
CA ASN A 4 30.58 -9.06 0.39
C ASN A 4 29.23 -8.35 0.36
N GLY A 5 29.05 -7.40 -0.57
CA GLY A 5 27.87 -6.56 -0.76
C GLY A 5 26.59 -7.29 -1.17
N GLY A 6 26.29 -8.43 -0.55
CA GLY A 6 25.03 -9.15 -0.65
C GLY A 6 24.03 -8.66 0.39
N LEU A 7 22.74 -8.78 0.07
CA LEU A 7 21.65 -8.50 1.00
C LEU A 7 21.79 -9.35 2.27
N SER A 8 21.51 -8.76 3.44
CA SER A 8 21.41 -9.54 4.67
C SER A 8 20.27 -10.56 4.57
N THR A 9 20.35 -11.65 5.35
CA THR A 9 19.32 -12.70 5.38
C THR A 9 17.92 -12.13 5.66
N LEU A 10 17.83 -11.11 6.52
CA LEU A 10 16.58 -10.44 6.85
C LEU A 10 16.01 -9.65 5.67
N GLU A 11 16.85 -8.89 4.96
CA GLU A 11 16.43 -8.13 3.77
C GLU A 11 16.03 -9.04 2.61
N ARG A 12 16.74 -10.15 2.44
CA ARG A 12 16.38 -11.16 1.43
C ARG A 12 15.04 -11.80 1.76
N ASN A 13 14.80 -12.17 3.02
CA ASN A 13 13.53 -12.74 3.44
C ASN A 13 12.39 -11.72 3.31
N SER A 14 12.64 -10.45 3.65
CA SER A 14 11.64 -9.39 3.52
C SER A 14 11.23 -9.17 2.06
N LEU A 15 12.19 -9.15 1.14
CA LEU A 15 11.93 -9.07 -0.30
C LEU A 15 11.12 -10.26 -0.80
N ILE A 16 11.47 -11.48 -0.39
CA ILE A 16 10.72 -12.70 -0.76
C ILE A 16 9.27 -12.59 -0.29
N VAL A 17 9.04 -12.18 0.96
CA VAL A 17 7.68 -12.02 1.49
C VAL A 17 6.92 -10.96 0.70
N THR A 18 7.52 -9.81 0.36
CA THR A 18 6.88 -8.79 -0.49
C THR A 18 6.44 -9.40 -1.82
N VAL A 19 7.32 -10.12 -2.51
CA VAL A 19 7.01 -10.75 -3.80
C VAL A 19 5.89 -11.79 -3.66
N VAL A 20 5.94 -12.63 -2.62
CA VAL A 20 4.88 -13.59 -2.33
C VAL A 20 3.55 -12.88 -2.10
N MET A 21 3.53 -11.79 -1.34
CA MET A 21 2.32 -11.00 -1.10
C MET A 21 1.76 -10.37 -2.37
N VAL A 22 2.62 -9.83 -3.25
CA VAL A 22 2.20 -9.34 -4.58
C VAL A 22 1.50 -10.46 -5.35
N VAL A 23 2.13 -11.63 -5.45
CA VAL A 23 1.57 -12.77 -6.20
C VAL A 23 0.23 -13.22 -5.61
N LEU A 24 0.16 -13.40 -4.29
CA LEU A 24 -1.08 -13.84 -3.62
C LEU A 24 -2.22 -12.85 -3.81
N LEU A 25 -1.95 -11.56 -3.63
CA LEU A 25 -2.96 -10.51 -3.81
C LEU A 25 -3.38 -10.38 -5.27
N SER A 26 -2.45 -10.52 -6.24
CA SER A 26 -2.79 -10.52 -7.66
C SER A 26 -3.63 -11.72 -8.07
N VAL A 27 -3.33 -12.92 -7.56
CA VAL A 27 -4.16 -14.13 -7.80
C VAL A 27 -5.54 -13.96 -7.19
N LEU A 28 -5.64 -13.43 -5.96
CA LEU A 28 -6.92 -13.17 -5.31
C LEU A 28 -7.72 -12.10 -6.07
N ALA A 29 -7.08 -11.04 -6.55
CA ALA A 29 -7.72 -10.01 -7.35
C ALA A 29 -8.26 -10.58 -8.67
N TRP A 30 -7.45 -11.40 -9.37
CA TRP A 30 -7.87 -12.08 -10.59
C TRP A 30 -9.05 -13.01 -10.36
N ALA A 31 -8.98 -13.88 -9.33
CA ALA A 31 -10.07 -14.78 -8.99
C ALA A 31 -11.33 -13.99 -8.61
N SER A 32 -11.17 -12.90 -7.86
CA SER A 32 -12.29 -12.07 -7.45
C SER A 32 -12.95 -11.36 -8.62
N ALA A 33 -12.18 -10.90 -9.61
CA ALA A 33 -12.71 -10.35 -10.86
C ALA A 33 -13.45 -11.44 -11.67
N HIS A 34 -12.90 -12.65 -11.76
CA HIS A 34 -13.51 -13.74 -12.51
C HIS A 34 -14.84 -14.23 -11.89
N TYR A 35 -14.91 -14.32 -10.55
CA TYR A 35 -16.08 -14.81 -9.82
C TYR A 35 -17.01 -13.71 -9.29
N ASN A 36 -16.80 -12.44 -9.70
CA ASN A 36 -17.59 -11.27 -9.26
C ASN A 36 -17.62 -11.06 -7.73
N TRP A 37 -16.53 -11.39 -7.05
CA TRP A 37 -16.38 -11.19 -5.61
C TRP A 37 -15.91 -9.77 -5.29
N LEU A 38 -16.84 -8.80 -5.42
CA LEU A 38 -16.53 -7.37 -5.33
C LEU A 38 -15.76 -6.95 -4.06
N LEU A 39 -16.13 -7.48 -2.89
CA LEU A 39 -15.44 -7.13 -1.63
C LEU A 39 -14.00 -7.65 -1.58
N TRP A 40 -13.78 -8.86 -2.11
CA TRP A 40 -12.45 -9.47 -2.16
C TRP A 40 -11.58 -8.80 -3.22
N LEU A 41 -12.16 -8.36 -4.34
CA LEU A 41 -11.51 -7.51 -5.32
C LEU A 41 -11.09 -6.18 -4.70
N ALA A 42 -12.00 -5.53 -3.97
CA ALA A 42 -11.75 -4.27 -3.27
C ALA A 42 -10.59 -4.36 -2.29
N ALA A 43 -10.62 -5.37 -1.42
CA ALA A 43 -9.59 -5.58 -0.42
C ALA A 43 -8.23 -5.91 -1.06
N SER A 44 -8.19 -6.80 -2.05
CA SER A 44 -6.94 -7.25 -2.67
C SER A 44 -6.30 -6.17 -3.55
N VAL A 45 -7.07 -5.48 -4.40
CA VAL A 45 -6.56 -4.41 -5.26
C VAL A 45 -6.20 -3.17 -4.44
N GLY A 46 -6.97 -2.87 -3.39
CA GLY A 46 -6.65 -1.80 -2.45
C GLY A 46 -5.34 -2.10 -1.71
N ALA A 47 -5.19 -3.32 -1.18
CA ALA A 47 -3.96 -3.76 -0.52
C ALA A 47 -2.74 -3.74 -1.47
N LEU A 48 -2.91 -4.12 -2.74
CA LEU A 48 -1.88 -3.97 -3.76
C LEU A 48 -1.47 -2.51 -3.94
N GLY A 49 -2.42 -1.57 -3.94
CA GLY A 49 -2.11 -0.14 -3.95
C GLY A 49 -1.21 0.27 -2.78
N GLY A 50 -1.57 -0.13 -1.56
CA GLY A 50 -0.75 0.12 -0.37
C GLY A 50 0.63 -0.53 -0.41
N LEU A 51 0.74 -1.73 -0.99
CA LEU A 51 2.01 -2.46 -1.17
C LEU A 51 2.91 -1.82 -2.24
N VAL A 52 2.34 -1.36 -3.35
CA VAL A 52 3.08 -0.64 -4.40
C VAL A 52 3.63 0.68 -3.87
N HIS A 53 2.86 1.39 -3.03
CA HIS A 53 3.35 2.57 -2.32
C HIS A 53 4.62 2.24 -1.50
N GLU A 54 4.60 1.12 -0.77
CA GLU A 54 5.79 0.66 -0.05
C GLU A 54 6.95 0.30 -0.98
N ILE A 55 6.71 -0.45 -2.06
CA ILE A 55 7.77 -0.82 -3.01
C ILE A 55 8.49 0.42 -3.54
N ALA A 56 7.73 1.50 -3.81
CA ALA A 56 8.29 2.78 -4.24
C ALA A 56 9.13 3.48 -3.16
N GLN A 57 8.75 3.37 -1.88
CA GLN A 57 9.47 3.99 -0.76
C GLN A 57 10.69 3.19 -0.28
N SER A 58 10.56 1.85 -0.19
CA SER A 58 11.55 0.98 0.46
C SER A 58 12.43 0.20 -0.51
N GLY A 59 12.18 0.31 -1.82
CA GLY A 59 12.84 -0.51 -2.84
C GLY A 59 12.41 -1.99 -2.79
N GLY A 60 11.24 -2.28 -2.22
CA GLY A 60 10.66 -3.64 -2.17
C GLY A 60 10.92 -4.42 -0.88
N LYS A 61 11.58 -3.83 0.12
CA LYS A 61 11.77 -4.43 1.44
C LYS A 61 10.51 -4.25 2.29
N ILE A 62 10.13 -5.26 3.07
CA ILE A 62 9.14 -5.06 4.14
C ILE A 62 9.79 -4.21 5.23
N VAL A 63 9.38 -2.94 5.30
CA VAL A 63 9.72 -2.07 6.43
C VAL A 63 8.60 -2.20 7.46
N PHE A 64 8.97 -2.29 8.73
CA PHE A 64 8.06 -2.12 9.86
C PHE A 64 8.06 -0.66 10.28
N PHE A 65 7.01 -0.20 10.96
CA PHE A 65 6.86 1.19 11.42
C PHE A 65 8.19 1.87 11.80
N GLN A 66 8.59 2.88 11.03
CA GLN A 66 9.81 3.66 11.24
C GLN A 66 9.49 5.14 11.24
N LYS A 67 9.99 5.86 12.24
CA LYS A 67 9.87 7.32 12.29
C LYS A 67 11.06 7.93 11.55
N HIS A 68 10.79 8.75 10.54
CA HIS A 68 11.78 9.52 9.79
C HIS A 68 11.56 11.02 10.08
N ASP A 69 12.54 11.85 9.75
CA ASP A 69 12.48 13.30 9.99
C ASP A 69 11.34 13.98 9.20
N ASP A 70 10.95 13.39 8.06
CA ASP A 70 9.90 13.90 7.17
C ASP A 70 8.53 13.25 7.42
N GLY A 71 8.39 12.29 8.35
CA GLY A 71 7.13 11.55 8.51
C GLY A 71 7.21 10.24 9.29
N MET A 72 6.07 9.56 9.43
CA MET A 72 6.04 8.16 9.84
C MET A 72 5.93 7.26 8.61
N TYR A 73 6.81 6.28 8.51
CA TYR A 73 6.74 5.21 7.51
C TYR A 73 5.99 4.07 8.16
N LEU A 74 4.75 3.82 7.73
CA LEU A 74 3.88 2.83 8.36
C LEU A 74 4.30 1.40 8.00
N GLY A 75 5.04 1.26 6.90
CA GLY A 75 5.53 -0.01 6.40
C GLY A 75 4.52 -0.77 5.54
N SER A 76 4.98 -1.85 4.91
CA SER A 76 4.19 -2.69 3.97
C SER A 76 2.88 -3.21 4.55
N VAL A 77 2.89 -3.73 5.80
CA VAL A 77 1.69 -4.36 6.39
C VAL A 77 0.60 -3.33 6.67
N ALA A 78 0.95 -2.20 7.28
CA ALA A 78 0.01 -1.13 7.53
C ALA A 78 -0.46 -0.49 6.20
N GLY A 79 0.44 -0.36 5.23
CA GLY A 79 0.10 0.06 3.87
C GLY A 79 -0.95 -0.84 3.21
N MET A 80 -0.77 -2.16 3.27
CA MET A 80 -1.75 -3.13 2.75
C MET A 80 -3.10 -3.03 3.46
N ILE A 81 -3.11 -2.87 4.79
CA ILE A 81 -4.36 -2.76 5.57
C ILE A 81 -5.11 -1.47 5.20
N LEU A 82 -4.41 -0.32 5.21
CA LEU A 82 -4.99 0.95 4.78
C LEU A 82 -5.49 0.87 3.33
N GLY A 83 -4.68 0.26 2.46
CA GLY A 83 -5.05 -0.03 1.09
C GLY A 83 -6.37 -0.78 0.96
N ALA A 84 -6.51 -1.90 1.67
CA ALA A 84 -7.72 -2.71 1.67
C ALA A 84 -8.94 -1.93 2.19
N VAL A 85 -8.78 -1.16 3.27
CA VAL A 85 -9.84 -0.30 3.82
C VAL A 85 -10.28 0.75 2.80
N ALA A 86 -9.34 1.42 2.13
CA ALA A 86 -9.64 2.39 1.08
C ALA A 86 -10.45 1.77 -0.06
N GLY A 87 -10.03 0.59 -0.53
CA GLY A 87 -10.73 -0.17 -1.57
C GLY A 87 -12.16 -0.51 -1.17
N LEU A 88 -12.37 -0.99 0.06
CA LEU A 88 -13.71 -1.29 0.58
C LEU A 88 -14.59 -0.04 0.66
N LEU A 89 -14.02 1.12 1.01
CA LEU A 89 -14.76 2.38 1.03
C LEU A 89 -15.18 2.84 -0.37
N VAL A 90 -14.33 2.63 -1.39
CA VAL A 90 -14.68 2.90 -2.80
C VAL A 90 -15.87 2.06 -3.24
N VAL A 91 -15.83 0.75 -2.99
CA VAL A 91 -16.94 -0.16 -3.33
C VAL A 91 -18.21 0.18 -2.53
N ARG A 92 -18.08 0.51 -1.24
CA ARG A 92 -19.21 0.93 -0.43
C ARG A 92 -19.84 2.22 -0.96
N GLY A 93 -19.05 3.17 -1.47
CA GLY A 93 -19.56 4.36 -2.16
C GLY A 93 -20.45 3.99 -3.36
N HIS A 94 -19.98 3.10 -4.22
CA HIS A 94 -20.73 2.62 -5.39
C HIS A 94 -22.03 1.90 -5.01
N LEU A 95 -22.02 1.11 -3.93
CA LEU A 95 -23.20 0.36 -3.47
C LEU A 95 -24.25 1.24 -2.76
N THR A 96 -23.86 2.37 -2.17
CA THR A 96 -24.74 3.17 -1.28
C THR A 96 -25.28 4.45 -1.89
N GLY A 97 -24.74 4.94 -3.02
CA GLY A 97 -25.31 6.11 -3.67
C GLY A 97 -24.60 6.55 -4.94
N SER A 98 -25.39 6.75 -5.99
CA SER A 98 -25.03 7.26 -7.33
C SER A 98 -24.58 6.19 -8.31
N VAL A 99 -25.57 5.73 -9.09
CA VAL A 99 -25.43 4.83 -10.24
C VAL A 99 -24.73 5.57 -11.37
N VAL A 100 -23.40 5.67 -11.30
CA VAL A 100 -22.60 5.65 -12.52
C VAL A 100 -22.31 4.18 -12.77
N ASN A 101 -22.69 3.69 -13.94
CA ASN A 101 -22.42 2.30 -14.31
C ASN A 101 -20.91 2.19 -14.59
N VAL A 102 -20.15 1.89 -13.54
CA VAL A 102 -18.68 1.85 -13.59
C VAL A 102 -18.26 0.44 -14.01
N SER A 103 -17.42 0.37 -15.06
CA SER A 103 -16.87 -0.92 -15.50
C SER A 103 -15.94 -1.52 -14.43
N ASP A 104 -15.81 -2.85 -14.39
CA ASP A 104 -14.91 -3.54 -13.45
C ASP A 104 -13.45 -3.05 -13.52
N ILE A 105 -13.02 -2.66 -14.72
CA ILE A 105 -11.69 -2.11 -14.96
C ILE A 105 -11.53 -0.75 -14.27
N GLN A 106 -12.49 0.16 -14.47
CA GLN A 106 -12.47 1.47 -13.85
C GLN A 106 -12.55 1.34 -12.32
N LEU A 107 -13.43 0.48 -11.82
CA LEU A 107 -13.56 0.21 -10.38
C LEU A 107 -12.22 -0.28 -9.79
N SER A 108 -11.53 -1.17 -10.50
CA SER A 108 -10.21 -1.67 -10.08
C SER A 108 -9.17 -0.56 -9.99
N TYR A 109 -9.13 0.37 -10.97
CA TYR A 109 -8.24 1.52 -10.91
C TYR A 109 -8.54 2.45 -9.73
N GLU A 110 -9.82 2.76 -9.50
CA GLU A 110 -10.24 3.62 -8.40
C GLU A 110 -9.88 3.01 -7.05
N ILE A 111 -10.11 1.71 -6.86
CA ILE A 111 -9.70 0.96 -5.67
C ILE A 111 -8.18 1.03 -5.47
N PHE A 112 -7.41 0.81 -6.53
CA PHE A 112 -5.94 0.81 -6.49
C PHE A 112 -5.39 2.18 -6.10
N PHE A 113 -5.87 3.25 -6.74
CA PHE A 113 -5.45 4.61 -6.44
C PHE A 113 -5.90 5.08 -5.07
N ALA A 114 -7.10 4.68 -4.63
CA ALA A 114 -7.55 4.95 -3.26
C ALA A 114 -6.62 4.30 -2.24
N GLY A 115 -6.17 3.06 -2.49
CA GLY A 115 -5.21 2.37 -1.63
C GLY A 115 -3.83 3.03 -1.61
N LEU A 116 -3.31 3.43 -2.77
CA LEU A 116 -2.08 4.23 -2.88
C LEU A 116 -2.19 5.54 -2.09
N ALA A 117 -3.30 6.26 -2.27
CA ALA A 117 -3.51 7.59 -1.68
C ALA A 117 -3.66 7.52 -0.17
N LEU A 118 -4.45 6.57 0.35
CA LEU A 118 -4.73 6.51 1.80
C LEU A 118 -3.47 6.24 2.61
N LYS A 119 -2.54 5.43 2.11
CA LYS A 119 -1.24 5.25 2.76
C LYS A 119 -0.46 6.57 2.82
N GLY A 120 -0.31 7.26 1.68
CA GLY A 120 0.43 8.53 1.62
C GLY A 120 -0.16 9.60 2.54
N VAL A 121 -1.50 9.70 2.60
CA VAL A 121 -2.19 10.61 3.52
C VAL A 121 -1.94 10.24 4.98
N ALA A 122 -1.98 8.96 5.32
CA ALA A 122 -1.75 8.50 6.69
C ALA A 122 -0.30 8.76 7.16
N GLU A 123 0.68 8.54 6.28
CA GLU A 123 2.10 8.82 6.57
C GLU A 123 2.37 10.32 6.73
N ALA A 124 1.76 11.15 5.87
CA ALA A 124 1.83 12.61 5.98
C ALA A 124 1.16 13.14 7.24
N ALA A 125 -0.01 12.61 7.61
CA ALA A 125 -0.74 12.99 8.82
C ALA A 125 0.00 12.57 10.11
N GLY A 126 0.77 11.49 10.05
CA GLY A 126 1.62 11.02 11.15
C GLY A 126 2.97 11.73 11.28
N GLY A 127 3.32 12.59 10.33
CA GLY A 127 4.56 13.37 10.36
C GLY A 127 4.52 14.54 11.33
N ASN A 128 5.69 14.89 11.87
CA ASN A 128 5.85 16.15 12.58
C ASN A 128 6.08 17.26 11.55
N ILE A 129 5.55 18.46 11.79
CA ILE A 129 5.95 19.65 11.04
C ILE A 129 7.42 19.89 11.37
N ALA A 130 8.31 19.88 10.37
CA ALA A 130 9.69 20.28 10.55
C ALA A 130 9.72 21.70 11.13
N SER A 131 10.03 21.83 12.43
CA SER A 131 10.37 23.12 13.02
C SER A 131 11.69 23.54 12.38
N LYS A 132 11.62 24.44 11.39
CA LYS A 132 12.79 25.17 10.90
C LYS A 132 13.26 26.10 12.03
N GLU A 133 13.93 25.56 13.04
CA GLU A 133 14.84 26.40 13.82
C GLU A 133 16.06 26.68 12.94
N PRO A 134 16.33 27.94 12.58
CA PRO A 134 17.57 28.28 11.89
C PRO A 134 18.74 27.94 12.82
N PRO A 135 19.88 27.49 12.25
CA PRO A 135 21.04 27.11 13.06
C PRO A 135 21.49 28.29 13.95
N PRO A 136 21.92 28.03 15.19
CA PRO A 136 22.45 29.07 16.06
C PRO A 136 23.66 29.74 15.39
N LYS A 137 23.67 31.09 15.42
CA LYS A 137 24.73 31.93 14.87
C LYS A 137 26.06 31.74 15.59
#